data_AF-A0A7X7U014-F1
#
_entry.id   AF-A0A7X7U014-F1
#
_cell.length_a   1.000
_cell.length_b   1.000
_cell.length_c   1.000
_cell.angle_alpha   90.00
_cell.angle_beta   90.00
_cell.angle_gamma   90.00
#
_symmetry.space_group_name_H-M   'P 1'
#
loop_
_entity.id
_entity.type
_entity.pdbx_description
1 polymer ?
#
loop_
_entity_poly.entity_id
_entity_poly.type
_entity_poly.pdbx_seq_one_letter_code
_entity_poly.pdbx_strand_id
1 'polypeptide(L)'
;MGSRFTRMQSDDTAAPHEASAVPVPRSPGTRHRTKPCPFCAETIRYEAIKCRFCGEFLTGERRQAAEKIRAGQTPSDPDAEGDEESTDETETDILWSGRPSVFALAGAAARTVFLVALCWVAYRYPVTLLLTHIPKTNVPAAQLNVAEGWVDLAAIGLAVTALLVLAWRLAALKSIHYEVTPDRVEWSRGIFDREVDNIDMFRVIDLKLHRSLVECLLGIGTVVLITKDETDPEFEFVKVRRCRHLYDTLKEAGLKADKKRNVLHIE
;
A
#
# COMPACT_ATOMS: atom_id res chain seq x y z
N MET A 1 -32.76 67.54 65.61
CA MET A 1 -33.25 68.07 64.32
C MET A 1 -32.56 67.28 63.21
N GLY A 2 -33.27 66.54 62.34
CA GLY A 2 -33.75 67.02 61.03
C GLY A 2 -32.55 67.40 60.15
N SER A 3 -32.31 66.88 58.94
CA SER A 3 -33.23 66.36 57.94
C SER A 3 -32.46 65.88 56.70
N ARG A 4 -33.00 64.83 56.06
CA ARG A 4 -33.27 64.70 54.60
C ARG A 4 -32.16 64.80 53.53
N PHE A 5 -32.20 63.75 52.69
CA PHE A 5 -32.37 63.75 51.22
C PHE A 5 -31.15 63.64 50.28
N THR A 6 -31.13 62.47 49.60
CA THR A 6 -31.07 62.21 48.15
C THR A 6 -29.76 62.33 47.34
N ARG A 7 -29.36 61.15 46.82
CA ARG A 7 -29.41 60.72 45.39
C ARG A 7 -28.16 60.87 44.51
N MET A 8 -28.02 59.84 43.66
CA MET A 8 -27.33 59.73 42.36
C MET A 8 -25.84 59.32 42.43
N GLN A 9 -25.50 58.10 41.99
CA GLN A 9 -25.05 57.70 40.63
C GLN A 9 -23.61 58.19 40.36
N SER A 10 -22.66 57.44 39.79
CA SER A 10 -22.64 56.13 39.13
C SER A 10 -21.15 55.75 38.87
N ASP A 11 -20.97 54.52 38.40
CA ASP A 11 -19.89 54.03 37.52
C ASP A 11 -18.49 53.67 38.09
N ASP A 12 -18.24 52.36 37.97
CA ASP A 12 -17.10 51.72 37.31
C ASP A 12 -15.67 52.11 37.72
N THR A 13 -14.93 51.14 38.26
CA THR A 13 -13.89 50.40 37.51
C THR A 13 -13.24 49.35 38.42
N ALA A 14 -13.26 48.10 37.96
CA ALA A 14 -12.71 46.92 38.61
C ALA A 14 -11.17 46.94 38.67
N ALA A 15 -10.63 46.57 39.82
CA ALA A 15 -9.24 46.16 40.02
C ALA A 15 -9.13 44.61 39.99
N PRO A 16 -7.99 44.03 39.56
CA PRO A 16 -7.83 42.60 39.41
C PRO A 16 -7.41 41.96 40.73
N HIS A 17 -8.18 40.99 41.22
CA HIS A 17 -7.77 40.14 42.34
C HIS A 17 -7.63 38.68 41.90
N GLU A 18 -6.38 38.22 41.98
CA GLU A 18 -5.94 36.85 42.29
C GLU A 18 -7.07 35.91 42.73
N ALA A 19 -7.42 34.97 41.86
CA ALA A 19 -8.25 33.83 42.22
C ALA A 19 -7.35 32.69 42.69
N SER A 20 -7.27 32.59 44.02
CA SER A 20 -6.82 31.45 44.82
C SER A 20 -7.11 30.09 44.18
N ALA A 21 -6.10 29.22 44.16
CA ALA A 21 -6.26 27.79 43.86
C ALA A 21 -7.21 27.17 44.90
N VAL A 22 -8.37 26.70 44.44
CA VAL A 22 -9.32 25.93 45.27
C VAL A 22 -8.89 24.45 45.23
N PRO A 23 -8.76 23.77 46.37
CA PRO A 23 -8.33 22.37 46.39
C PRO A 23 -9.47 21.48 45.88
N VAL A 24 -9.16 20.61 44.92
CA VAL A 24 -10.11 19.62 44.39
C VAL A 24 -10.16 18.43 45.36
N PRO A 25 -11.33 18.11 45.96
CA PRO A 25 -11.45 16.90 46.76
C PRO A 25 -11.55 15.68 45.85
N ARG A 26 -10.70 14.68 46.13
CA ARG A 26 -10.80 13.34 45.54
C ARG A 26 -11.66 12.46 46.45
N SER A 27 -12.89 12.13 46.04
CA SER A 27 -13.53 10.85 46.37
C SER A 27 -14.82 10.59 45.55
N PRO A 28 -15.26 9.32 45.44
CA PRO A 28 -15.94 8.76 44.28
C PRO A 28 -17.48 8.80 44.39
N GLY A 29 -18.14 8.91 43.23
CA GLY A 29 -19.60 8.82 43.14
C GLY A 29 -20.10 9.32 41.80
N THR A 30 -20.31 8.41 40.86
CA THR A 30 -20.85 8.63 39.53
C THR A 30 -22.25 9.24 39.61
N ARG A 31 -22.35 10.57 39.53
CA ARG A 31 -23.52 11.25 38.97
C ARG A 31 -23.08 11.86 37.66
N HIS A 32 -23.66 11.41 36.55
CA HIS A 32 -23.40 11.93 35.21
C HIS A 32 -23.70 13.44 35.18
N ARG A 33 -22.67 14.28 35.38
CA ARG A 33 -22.81 15.72 35.23
C ARG A 33 -23.09 16.04 33.77
N THR A 34 -24.06 16.92 33.54
CA THR A 34 -24.43 17.42 32.22
C THR A 34 -24.05 18.88 32.09
N LYS A 35 -23.79 19.33 30.86
CA LYS A 35 -23.53 20.73 30.49
C LYS A 35 -24.34 21.07 29.22
N PRO A 36 -24.72 22.33 28.98
CA PRO A 36 -25.31 22.71 27.70
C PRO A 36 -24.24 22.71 26.59
N CYS A 37 -24.62 22.28 25.39
CA CYS A 37 -23.77 22.38 24.21
C CYS A 37 -23.59 23.86 23.81
N PRO A 38 -22.35 24.35 23.58
CA PRO A 38 -22.10 25.75 23.20
C PRO A 38 -22.64 26.13 21.82
N PHE A 39 -22.98 25.15 20.97
CA PHE A 39 -23.42 25.39 19.59
C PHE A 39 -24.94 25.33 19.43
N CYS A 40 -25.59 24.36 20.07
CA CYS A 40 -27.05 24.15 19.92
C CYS A 40 -27.82 24.25 21.23
N ALA A 41 -27.17 24.63 22.33
CA ALA A 41 -27.73 24.78 23.68
C ALA A 41 -28.37 23.52 24.31
N GLU A 42 -28.41 22.41 23.60
CA GLU A 42 -29.01 21.17 24.08
C GLU A 42 -28.18 20.51 25.21
N THR A 43 -28.85 19.80 26.11
CA THR A 43 -28.20 19.23 27.30
C THR A 43 -27.40 17.97 26.96
N ILE A 44 -26.08 18.02 27.13
CA ILE A 44 -25.15 16.94 26.80
C ILE A 44 -24.37 16.48 28.04
N ARG A 45 -23.72 15.32 27.95
CA ARG A 45 -22.83 14.84 29.02
C ARG A 45 -21.60 15.73 29.12
N TYR A 46 -21.09 15.92 30.33
CA TYR A 46 -19.91 16.76 30.55
C TYR A 46 -18.67 16.25 29.81
N GLU A 47 -18.54 14.92 29.67
CA GLU A 47 -17.48 14.21 28.93
C GLU A 47 -17.68 14.17 27.40
N ALA A 48 -18.78 14.72 26.86
CA ALA A 48 -19.06 14.63 25.44
C ALA A 48 -18.00 15.37 24.60
N ILE A 49 -17.32 14.64 23.72
CA ILE A 49 -16.34 15.17 22.74
C ILE A 49 -17.06 15.71 21.49
N LYS A 50 -18.18 15.08 21.12
CA LYS A 50 -19.05 15.48 20.00
C LYS A 50 -20.49 15.56 20.47
N CYS A 51 -21.19 16.63 20.12
CA CYS A 51 -22.59 16.77 20.46
C CYS A 51 -23.43 15.76 19.64
N ARG A 52 -24.27 14.94 20.29
CA ARG A 52 -25.16 14.00 19.57
C ARG A 52 -26.28 14.70 18.80
N PHE A 53 -26.63 15.94 19.18
CA PHE A 53 -27.81 16.63 18.66
C PHE A 53 -27.47 17.49 17.44
N CYS A 54 -26.39 18.28 17.50
CA CYS A 54 -25.94 19.09 16.36
C CYS A 54 -24.75 18.51 15.60
N GLY A 55 -24.05 17.50 16.15
CA GLY A 55 -22.89 16.89 15.50
C GLY A 55 -21.59 17.69 15.59
N GLU A 56 -21.58 18.87 16.21
CA GLU A 56 -20.38 19.70 16.33
C GLU A 56 -19.40 19.14 17.39
N PHE A 57 -18.09 19.23 17.12
CA PHE A 57 -17.05 18.83 18.05
C PHE A 57 -16.79 19.91 19.10
N LEU A 58 -16.68 19.52 20.37
CA LEU A 58 -16.59 20.45 21.50
C LEU A 58 -15.16 20.68 22.00
N THR A 59 -14.19 19.88 21.56
CA THR A 59 -12.79 19.96 21.97
C THR A 59 -11.99 20.85 21.01
N GLY A 60 -11.45 21.95 21.54
CA GLY A 60 -10.59 22.89 20.79
C GLY A 60 -9.20 22.35 20.44
N GLU A 61 -8.79 21.21 21.01
CA GLU A 61 -7.42 20.68 20.88
C GLU A 61 -7.13 20.10 19.48
N ARG A 62 -8.12 19.49 18.81
CA ARG A 62 -7.94 19.01 17.42
C ARG A 62 -7.81 20.15 16.41
N ARG A 63 -8.39 21.33 16.70
CA ARG A 63 -8.23 22.50 15.82
C ARG A 63 -6.80 23.04 15.90
N GLN A 64 -6.22 23.10 17.09
CA GLN A 64 -4.83 23.54 17.27
C GLN A 64 -3.82 22.55 16.66
N ALA A 65 -4.07 21.24 16.76
CA ALA A 65 -3.24 20.23 16.08
C ALA A 65 -3.36 20.33 14.55
N ALA A 66 -4.57 20.47 14.00
CA ALA A 66 -4.78 20.65 12.56
C ALA A 66 -4.22 21.99 12.04
N GLU A 67 -4.24 23.05 12.86
CA GLU A 67 -3.72 24.38 12.52
C GLU A 67 -2.19 24.42 12.60
N LYS A 68 -1.55 23.73 13.57
CA LYS A 68 -0.10 23.53 13.62
C LYS A 68 0.43 22.68 12.45
N ILE A 69 -0.32 21.65 12.04
CA ILE A 69 -0.01 20.84 10.86
C ILE A 69 -0.14 21.70 9.58
N ARG A 70 -1.17 22.55 9.47
CA ARG A 70 -1.32 23.49 8.35
C ARG A 70 -0.25 24.59 8.32
N ALA A 71 0.23 25.03 9.48
CA ALA A 71 1.27 26.04 9.61
C ALA A 71 2.70 25.48 9.42
N GLY A 72 2.86 24.19 9.14
CA GLY A 72 4.14 23.57 8.82
C GLY A 72 5.16 23.56 9.96
N GLN A 73 4.70 23.68 11.22
CA GLN A 73 5.56 23.65 12.40
C GLN A 73 5.34 22.33 13.13
N THR A 74 6.24 21.38 12.90
CA THR A 74 6.39 20.17 13.74
C THR A 74 6.79 20.62 15.14
N PRO A 75 6.05 20.26 16.21
CA PRO A 75 6.52 20.48 17.57
C PRO A 75 7.70 19.54 17.82
N SER A 76 8.89 20.10 17.91
CA SER A 76 10.05 19.43 18.51
C SER A 76 10.08 19.82 19.98
N ASP A 77 9.77 18.86 20.86
CA ASP A 77 10.33 18.86 22.21
C ASP A 77 10.93 17.47 22.48
N PRO A 78 12.19 17.40 22.95
CA PRO A 78 12.81 16.17 23.41
C PRO A 78 12.39 15.90 24.86
N ASP A 79 12.52 14.64 25.26
CA ASP A 79 12.44 14.13 26.64
C ASP A 79 11.03 13.74 27.15
N ALA A 80 10.63 12.50 26.85
CA ALA A 80 9.81 11.68 27.75
C ALA A 80 9.90 10.20 27.33
N GLU A 81 10.84 9.47 27.94
CA GLU A 81 10.71 8.01 28.10
C GLU A 81 9.63 7.74 29.17
N GLY A 82 8.74 6.80 28.88
CA GLY A 82 7.72 6.34 29.81
C GLY A 82 6.72 5.43 29.12
N ASP A 83 6.79 4.14 29.46
CA ASP A 83 5.91 3.07 28.98
C ASP A 83 4.42 3.42 29.18
N GLU A 84 3.65 3.52 28.10
CA GLU A 84 2.19 3.37 28.14
C GLU A 84 1.72 2.43 27.02
N GLU A 85 1.50 1.20 27.43
CA GLU A 85 0.73 0.19 26.73
C GLU A 85 -0.75 0.64 26.71
N SER A 86 -1.25 1.05 25.54
CA SER A 86 -2.68 1.18 25.29
C SER A 86 -3.02 0.66 23.89
N THR A 87 -3.52 -0.58 23.85
CA THR A 87 -4.31 -1.14 22.75
C THR A 87 -5.53 -0.28 22.46
N ASP A 88 -5.62 0.29 21.25
CA ASP A 88 -6.80 0.17 20.40
C ASP A 88 -6.46 0.56 18.95
N GLU A 89 -7.06 -0.18 18.01
CA GLU A 89 -6.90 -0.13 16.55
C GLU A 89 -5.51 -0.53 16.02
N THR A 90 -5.40 -1.78 15.54
CA THR A 90 -4.28 -2.31 14.76
C THR A 90 -3.88 -1.37 13.63
N GLU A 91 -2.93 -0.48 13.91
CA GLU A 91 -1.86 -0.18 12.98
C GLU A 91 -1.13 -1.52 12.78
N THR A 92 -1.64 -2.35 11.87
CA THR A 92 -0.86 -3.46 11.32
C THR A 92 0.34 -2.80 10.66
N ASP A 93 1.42 -2.66 11.42
CA ASP A 93 2.68 -2.15 10.92
C ASP A 93 3.06 -3.00 9.71
N ILE A 94 2.94 -2.42 8.52
CA ILE A 94 3.19 -3.13 7.27
C ILE A 94 4.70 -3.30 7.20
N LEU A 95 5.18 -4.47 7.63
CA LEU A 95 6.60 -4.82 7.64
C LEU A 95 7.23 -4.66 6.26
N TRP A 96 6.47 -5.04 5.22
CA TRP A 96 6.91 -4.89 3.86
C TRP A 96 5.74 -4.89 2.88
N SER A 97 5.77 -3.99 1.89
CA SER A 97 4.86 -4.02 0.74
C SER A 97 5.65 -3.94 -0.56
N GLY A 98 5.16 -4.63 -1.59
CA GLY A 98 5.88 -4.70 -2.86
C GLY A 98 5.05 -5.14 -4.05
N ARG A 99 5.67 -4.99 -5.23
CA ARG A 99 5.16 -5.46 -6.51
C ARG A 99 6.24 -6.31 -7.19
N PRO A 100 5.86 -7.32 -7.99
CA PRO A 100 6.83 -8.08 -8.75
C PRO A 100 7.57 -7.14 -9.72
N SER A 101 8.86 -7.40 -9.95
CA SER A 101 9.61 -6.59 -10.89
C SER A 101 9.23 -6.92 -12.34
N VAL A 102 9.26 -5.91 -13.21
CA VAL A 102 9.01 -6.08 -14.65
C VAL A 102 10.05 -7.02 -15.29
N PHE A 103 11.20 -7.21 -14.64
CA PHE A 103 12.21 -8.20 -15.02
C PHE A 103 11.71 -9.66 -14.94
N ALA A 104 10.58 -9.92 -14.28
CA ALA A 104 9.86 -11.18 -14.41
C ALA A 104 9.52 -11.50 -15.86
N LEU A 105 9.16 -10.49 -16.63
CA LEU A 105 8.79 -10.66 -18.03
C LEU A 105 9.97 -10.55 -19.00
N ALA A 106 11.19 -10.30 -18.54
CA ALA A 106 12.34 -10.05 -19.43
C ALA A 106 12.55 -11.18 -20.47
N GLY A 107 12.42 -12.45 -20.07
CA GLY A 107 12.56 -13.58 -20.98
C GLY A 107 11.43 -13.67 -22.01
N ALA A 108 10.18 -13.38 -21.61
CA ALA A 108 9.05 -13.35 -22.52
C ALA A 108 9.13 -12.14 -23.47
N ALA A 109 9.53 -10.97 -22.95
CA ALA A 109 9.76 -9.75 -23.71
C ALA A 109 10.88 -9.93 -24.75
N ALA A 110 11.98 -10.60 -24.40
CA ALA A 110 13.05 -10.88 -25.36
C ALA A 110 12.55 -11.76 -26.52
N ARG A 111 11.75 -12.80 -26.24
CA ARG A 111 11.16 -13.66 -27.28
C ARG A 111 10.18 -12.89 -28.17
N THR A 112 9.32 -12.05 -27.60
CA THR A 112 8.38 -11.25 -28.40
C THR A 112 9.10 -10.20 -29.24
N VAL A 113 10.11 -9.51 -28.68
CA VAL A 113 10.95 -8.57 -29.44
C VAL A 113 11.67 -9.27 -30.58
N PHE A 114 12.22 -10.47 -30.35
CA PHE A 114 12.87 -11.26 -31.40
C PHE A 114 11.89 -11.63 -32.52
N LEU A 115 10.68 -12.09 -32.17
CA LEU A 115 9.63 -12.40 -33.17
C LEU A 115 9.21 -11.15 -33.96
N VAL A 116 8.99 -10.03 -33.28
CA VAL A 116 8.64 -8.76 -33.93
C VAL A 116 9.77 -8.28 -34.84
N ALA A 117 11.03 -8.45 -34.44
CA ALA A 117 12.19 -8.13 -35.26
C ALA A 117 12.26 -9.02 -36.52
N LEU A 118 11.97 -10.32 -36.41
CA LEU A 118 11.89 -11.21 -37.57
C LEU A 118 10.77 -10.79 -38.54
N CYS A 119 9.60 -10.43 -38.02
CA CYS A 119 8.50 -9.89 -38.84
C CYS A 119 8.89 -8.58 -39.53
N TRP A 120 9.60 -7.69 -38.82
CA TRP A 120 10.09 -6.43 -39.38
C TRP A 120 11.15 -6.65 -40.46
N VAL A 121 12.04 -7.63 -40.30
CA VAL A 121 13.03 -8.01 -41.32
C VAL A 121 12.34 -8.62 -42.53
N ALA A 122 11.35 -9.50 -42.34
CA ALA A 122 10.57 -10.08 -43.44
C ALA A 122 9.83 -9.00 -44.25
N TYR A 123 9.27 -8.00 -43.56
CA TYR A 123 8.66 -6.82 -44.18
C TYR A 123 9.69 -5.95 -44.93
N ARG A 124 10.88 -5.76 -44.34
CA ARG A 124 11.91 -4.85 -44.89
C ARG A 124 12.68 -5.44 -46.08
N TYR A 125 12.72 -6.77 -46.18
CA TYR A 125 13.37 -7.52 -47.27
C TYR A 125 12.32 -8.33 -48.03
N PRO A 126 11.52 -7.67 -48.88
CA PRO A 126 10.54 -8.36 -49.68
C PRO A 126 11.19 -9.39 -50.59
N VAL A 127 10.47 -10.48 -50.82
CA VAL A 127 10.89 -11.64 -51.63
C VAL A 127 11.28 -11.23 -53.06
N THR A 128 10.81 -10.08 -53.53
CA THR A 128 11.16 -9.44 -54.81
C THR A 128 12.66 -9.16 -54.95
N LEU A 129 13.34 -8.74 -53.88
CA LEU A 129 14.76 -8.40 -53.92
C LEU A 129 15.64 -9.67 -53.97
N LEU A 130 15.18 -10.76 -53.32
CA LEU A 130 15.85 -12.06 -53.36
C LEU A 130 15.71 -12.76 -54.72
N LEU A 131 14.57 -12.57 -55.40
CA LEU A 131 14.32 -13.15 -56.72
C LEU A 131 15.15 -12.52 -57.84
N THR A 132 15.59 -11.26 -57.72
CA THR A 132 16.50 -10.65 -58.70
C THR A 132 17.89 -11.32 -58.75
N HIS A 133 18.29 -12.03 -57.69
CA HIS A 133 19.54 -12.78 -57.64
C HIS A 133 19.43 -14.23 -58.16
N ILE A 134 18.22 -14.73 -58.44
CA ILE A 134 18.00 -16.09 -58.96
C ILE A 134 17.59 -15.99 -60.44
N PRO A 135 18.49 -16.24 -61.40
CA PRO A 135 18.28 -15.85 -62.80
C PRO A 135 17.30 -16.75 -63.61
N LYS A 136 16.40 -17.53 -62.99
CA LYS A 136 15.54 -18.50 -63.73
C LYS A 136 14.14 -18.76 -63.14
N THR A 137 13.32 -17.74 -62.93
CA THR A 137 11.89 -17.95 -62.62
C THR A 137 10.99 -16.97 -63.39
N ASN A 138 10.32 -17.45 -64.45
CA ASN A 138 9.30 -16.73 -65.24
C ASN A 138 7.95 -16.69 -64.49
N VAL A 139 7.88 -16.01 -63.35
CA VAL A 139 6.62 -15.82 -62.63
C VAL A 139 6.01 -14.48 -63.03
N PRO A 140 4.71 -14.42 -63.41
CA PRO A 140 4.06 -13.16 -63.75
C PRO A 140 4.04 -12.21 -62.55
N ALA A 141 4.50 -10.97 -62.75
CA ALA A 141 4.65 -9.96 -61.70
C ALA A 141 3.36 -9.71 -60.88
N ALA A 142 2.19 -9.92 -61.49
CA ALA A 142 0.90 -9.80 -60.80
C ALA A 142 0.69 -10.82 -59.68
N GLN A 143 1.18 -12.06 -59.83
CA GLN A 143 1.04 -13.09 -58.78
C GLN A 143 2.04 -12.87 -57.63
N LEU A 144 3.19 -12.26 -57.92
CA LEU A 144 4.20 -11.91 -56.92
C LEU A 144 3.70 -10.83 -55.95
N ASN A 145 3.12 -9.74 -56.48
CA ASN A 145 2.62 -8.62 -55.68
C ASN A 145 1.46 -9.03 -54.75
N VAL A 146 0.58 -9.92 -55.23
CA VAL A 146 -0.52 -10.46 -54.40
C VAL A 146 0.08 -11.26 -53.25
N ALA A 147 0.99 -12.20 -53.54
CA ALA A 147 1.64 -13.02 -52.50
C ALA A 147 2.40 -12.17 -51.48
N GLU A 148 3.09 -11.13 -51.91
CA GLU A 148 3.80 -10.17 -51.05
C GLU A 148 2.85 -9.42 -50.11
N GLY A 149 1.71 -8.94 -50.63
CA GLY A 149 0.69 -8.28 -49.80
C GLY A 149 0.09 -9.19 -48.72
N TRP A 150 -0.10 -10.48 -49.01
CA TRP A 150 -0.54 -11.46 -48.00
C TRP A 150 0.52 -11.72 -46.93
N VAL A 151 1.80 -11.76 -47.31
CA VAL A 151 2.93 -11.92 -46.39
C VAL A 151 3.05 -10.71 -45.46
N ASP A 152 2.92 -9.49 -46.00
CA ASP A 152 2.98 -8.26 -45.20
C ASP A 152 1.84 -8.19 -44.17
N LEU A 153 0.62 -8.52 -44.60
CA LEU A 153 -0.55 -8.50 -43.72
C LEU A 153 -0.43 -9.56 -42.61
N ALA A 154 0.09 -10.74 -42.94
CA ALA A 154 0.38 -11.79 -41.96
C ALA A 154 1.48 -11.37 -40.98
N ALA A 155 2.55 -10.73 -41.44
CA ALA A 155 3.64 -10.25 -40.60
C ALA A 155 3.16 -9.17 -39.61
N ILE A 156 2.33 -8.22 -40.07
CA ILE A 156 1.74 -7.18 -39.21
C ILE A 156 0.79 -7.83 -38.19
N GLY A 157 -0.08 -8.74 -38.62
CA GLY A 157 -0.99 -9.45 -37.72
C GLY A 157 -0.24 -10.21 -36.61
N LEU A 158 0.84 -10.91 -36.97
CA LEU A 158 1.67 -11.63 -36.00
C LEU A 158 2.40 -10.67 -35.05
N ALA A 159 2.94 -9.57 -35.54
CA ALA A 159 3.59 -8.56 -34.71
C ALA A 159 2.60 -7.92 -33.71
N VAL A 160 1.40 -7.54 -34.16
CA VAL A 160 0.36 -6.95 -33.31
C VAL A 160 -0.10 -7.92 -32.24
N THR A 161 -0.37 -9.18 -32.61
CA THR A 161 -0.78 -10.21 -31.64
C THR A 161 0.31 -10.49 -30.61
N ALA A 162 1.58 -10.57 -31.01
CA ALA A 162 2.71 -10.73 -30.09
C ALA A 162 2.82 -9.55 -29.09
N LEU A 163 2.61 -8.31 -29.57
CA LEU A 163 2.60 -7.12 -28.70
C LEU A 163 1.41 -7.12 -27.73
N LEU A 164 0.22 -7.52 -28.18
CA LEU A 164 -0.97 -7.65 -27.32
C LEU A 164 -0.77 -8.70 -26.22
N VAL A 165 -0.20 -9.86 -26.56
CA VAL A 165 0.13 -10.89 -25.56
C VAL A 165 1.14 -10.37 -24.53
N LEU A 166 2.16 -9.63 -24.99
CA LEU A 166 3.13 -9.02 -24.08
C LEU A 166 2.46 -8.00 -23.14
N ALA A 167 1.60 -7.14 -23.69
CA ALA A 167 0.86 -6.13 -22.92
C ALA A 167 -0.07 -6.78 -21.89
N TRP A 168 -0.78 -7.85 -22.26
CA TRP A 168 -1.63 -8.61 -21.33
C TRP A 168 -0.82 -9.20 -20.17
N ARG A 169 0.35 -9.80 -20.46
CA ARG A 169 1.21 -10.33 -19.38
C ARG A 169 1.80 -9.23 -18.49
N LEU A 170 2.10 -8.05 -19.04
CA LEU A 170 2.52 -6.90 -18.23
C LEU A 170 1.39 -6.42 -17.32
N ALA A 171 0.16 -6.36 -17.83
CA ALA A 171 -1.01 -6.04 -17.01
C ALA A 171 -1.22 -7.06 -15.90
N ALA A 172 -1.10 -8.36 -16.21
CA ALA A 172 -1.18 -9.45 -15.23
C ALA A 172 -0.14 -9.31 -14.10
N LEU A 173 1.11 -8.99 -14.44
CA LEU A 173 2.16 -8.81 -13.43
C LEU A 173 1.94 -7.55 -12.58
N LYS A 174 1.48 -6.46 -13.21
CA LYS A 174 1.27 -5.18 -12.51
C LYS A 174 0.10 -5.22 -11.54
N SER A 175 -0.86 -6.12 -11.77
CA SER A 175 -2.01 -6.28 -10.89
C SER A 175 -1.73 -7.14 -9.65
N ILE A 176 -0.56 -7.78 -9.58
CA ILE A 176 -0.13 -8.50 -8.38
C ILE A 176 0.43 -7.52 -7.36
N HIS A 177 -0.09 -7.55 -6.14
CA HIS A 177 0.40 -6.79 -5.01
C HIS A 177 0.64 -7.72 -3.81
N TYR A 178 1.77 -7.51 -3.14
CA TYR A 178 2.18 -8.28 -1.98
C TYR A 178 2.24 -7.36 -0.76
N GLU A 179 1.68 -7.81 0.34
CA GLU A 179 1.65 -7.12 1.62
C GLU A 179 2.03 -8.11 2.73
N VAL A 180 3.02 -7.73 3.54
CA VAL A 180 3.58 -8.57 4.61
C VAL A 180 3.40 -7.82 5.91
N THR A 181 2.69 -8.48 6.83
CA THR A 181 2.30 -8.01 8.15
C THR A 181 2.92 -8.96 9.20
N PRO A 182 3.07 -8.59 10.50
CA PRO A 182 3.74 -9.47 11.48
C PRO A 182 3.05 -10.83 11.65
N ASP A 183 1.72 -10.85 11.57
CA ASP A 183 0.93 -12.05 11.83
C ASP A 183 0.51 -12.79 10.54
N ARG A 184 0.54 -12.13 9.36
CA ARG A 184 0.05 -12.70 8.08
C ARG A 184 0.71 -12.09 6.86
N VAL A 185 0.73 -12.85 5.77
CA VAL A 185 1.13 -12.43 4.42
C VAL A 185 -0.12 -12.40 3.55
N GLU A 186 -0.41 -11.26 2.96
CA GLU A 186 -1.53 -11.06 2.05
C GLU A 186 -0.99 -10.83 0.63
N TRP A 187 -1.67 -11.43 -0.35
CA TRP A 187 -1.39 -11.11 -1.74
C TRP A 187 -2.70 -10.99 -2.51
N SER A 188 -2.74 -10.01 -3.42
CA SER A 188 -3.87 -9.82 -4.32
C SER A 188 -3.44 -10.04 -5.76
N ARG A 189 -4.17 -10.87 -6.51
CA ARG A 189 -3.98 -11.10 -7.95
C ARG A 189 -5.29 -10.84 -8.70
N GLY A 190 -5.20 -10.50 -9.98
CA GLY A 190 -6.39 -10.30 -10.80
C GLY A 190 -6.34 -9.12 -11.75
N ILE A 191 -6.76 -9.29 -12.99
CA ILE A 191 -6.84 -8.18 -13.98
C ILE A 191 -8.26 -7.64 -14.08
N PHE A 192 -9.25 -8.54 -14.03
CA PHE A 192 -10.69 -8.23 -14.13
C PHE A 192 -11.42 -8.64 -12.86
N ASP A 193 -11.14 -9.83 -12.37
CA ASP A 193 -11.61 -10.33 -11.09
C ASP A 193 -10.43 -10.32 -10.11
N ARG A 194 -10.63 -9.76 -8.92
CA ARG A 194 -9.57 -9.54 -7.94
C ARG A 194 -9.73 -10.54 -6.80
N GLU A 195 -8.80 -11.49 -6.74
CA GLU A 195 -8.68 -12.49 -5.70
C GLU A 195 -7.65 -12.02 -4.68
N VAL A 196 -7.98 -12.14 -3.39
CA VAL A 196 -7.11 -11.77 -2.27
C VAL A 196 -7.01 -12.96 -1.35
N ASP A 197 -5.80 -13.47 -1.21
CA ASP A 197 -5.51 -14.63 -0.38
C ASP A 197 -4.63 -14.19 0.79
N ASN A 198 -4.70 -14.93 1.88
CA ASN A 198 -3.93 -14.70 3.08
C ASN A 198 -3.31 -16.01 3.59
N ILE A 199 -2.06 -15.94 4.01
CA ILE A 199 -1.34 -17.02 4.70
C ILE A 199 -0.90 -16.48 6.05
N ASP A 200 -1.21 -17.19 7.12
CA ASP A 200 -0.74 -16.82 8.45
C ASP A 200 0.77 -17.07 8.59
N MET A 201 1.46 -16.15 9.26
CA MET A 201 2.92 -16.21 9.45
C MET A 201 3.36 -17.45 10.25
N PHE A 202 2.56 -17.90 11.22
CA PHE A 202 2.86 -19.09 12.04
C PHE A 202 2.76 -20.43 11.27
N ARG A 203 2.17 -20.42 10.06
CA ARG A 203 2.09 -21.63 9.21
C ARG A 203 3.33 -21.79 8.33
N VAL A 204 4.19 -20.78 8.28
CA VAL A 204 5.42 -20.76 7.49
C VAL A 204 6.48 -21.58 8.23
N ILE A 205 6.93 -22.67 7.62
CA ILE A 205 7.91 -23.58 8.20
C ILE A 205 9.32 -23.17 7.80
N ASP A 206 9.51 -22.89 6.51
CA ASP A 206 10.83 -22.60 5.95
C ASP A 206 10.73 -21.54 4.85
N LEU A 207 11.86 -20.84 4.65
CA LEU A 207 12.04 -19.77 3.68
C LEU A 207 13.24 -20.11 2.81
N LYS A 208 13.02 -20.24 1.50
CA LYS A 208 14.08 -20.42 0.51
C LYS A 208 14.27 -19.16 -0.32
N LEU A 209 15.51 -18.90 -0.72
CA LEU A 209 15.87 -17.75 -1.54
C LEU A 209 16.62 -18.22 -2.78
N HIS A 210 15.99 -18.07 -3.94
CA HIS A 210 16.59 -18.41 -5.23
C HIS A 210 17.06 -17.15 -5.96
N ARG A 211 18.35 -17.14 -6.35
CA ARG A 211 18.96 -16.07 -7.16
C ARG A 211 19.97 -16.65 -8.13
N SER A 212 19.81 -16.32 -9.41
CA SER A 212 20.86 -16.52 -10.41
C SER A 212 21.96 -15.45 -10.30
N LEU A 213 23.10 -15.65 -10.96
CA LEU A 213 24.23 -14.70 -10.95
C LEU A 213 23.83 -13.31 -11.44
N VAL A 214 22.99 -13.24 -12.48
CA VAL A 214 22.49 -11.98 -13.06
C VAL A 214 21.53 -11.29 -12.09
N GLU A 215 20.66 -12.05 -11.43
CA GLU A 215 19.74 -11.54 -10.41
C GLU A 215 20.47 -11.05 -9.17
N CYS A 216 21.58 -11.69 -8.80
CA CYS A 216 22.45 -11.25 -7.72
C CYS A 216 23.05 -9.86 -8.01
N LEU A 217 23.55 -9.64 -9.23
CA LEU A 217 24.09 -8.33 -9.65
C LEU A 217 23.02 -7.24 -9.67
N LEU A 218 21.79 -7.58 -10.06
CA LEU A 218 20.66 -6.64 -10.13
C LEU A 218 19.95 -6.42 -8.78
N GLY A 219 20.29 -7.19 -7.73
CA GLY A 219 19.61 -7.15 -6.44
C GLY A 219 18.15 -7.62 -6.50
N ILE A 220 17.82 -8.49 -7.45
CA ILE A 220 16.50 -9.09 -7.66
C ILE A 220 16.57 -10.58 -7.25
N GLY A 221 15.46 -11.18 -6.86
CA GLY A 221 15.41 -12.62 -6.62
C GLY A 221 14.01 -13.10 -6.26
N THR A 222 13.88 -14.42 -6.17
CA THR A 222 12.62 -15.07 -5.80
C THR A 222 12.73 -15.62 -4.38
N VAL A 223 11.77 -15.27 -3.52
CA VAL A 223 11.65 -15.81 -2.16
C VAL A 223 10.52 -16.82 -2.17
N VAL A 224 10.77 -18.03 -1.69
CA VAL A 224 9.80 -19.13 -1.62
C VAL A 224 9.46 -19.38 -0.16
N LEU A 225 8.18 -19.26 0.16
CA LEU A 225 7.57 -19.60 1.44
C LEU A 225 7.11 -21.06 1.39
N ILE A 226 7.56 -21.88 2.32
CA ILE A 226 7.06 -23.25 2.51
C ILE A 226 6.11 -23.22 3.69
N THR A 227 4.86 -23.60 3.44
CA THR A 227 3.79 -23.54 4.43
C THR A 227 3.25 -24.93 4.74
N LYS A 228 2.63 -25.07 5.91
CA LYS A 228 1.88 -26.28 6.28
C LYS A 228 0.42 -26.26 5.79
N ASP A 229 0.04 -25.26 4.99
CA ASP A 229 -1.34 -25.14 4.52
C ASP A 229 -1.66 -26.22 3.48
N GLU A 230 -2.90 -26.73 3.50
CA GLU A 230 -3.37 -27.74 2.54
C GLU A 230 -3.68 -27.11 1.18
N THR A 231 -4.02 -25.83 1.15
CA THR A 231 -4.43 -25.13 -0.09
C THR A 231 -3.22 -24.71 -0.92
N ASP A 232 -2.18 -24.15 -0.25
CA ASP A 232 -0.99 -23.60 -0.89
C ASP A 232 0.30 -23.97 -0.11
N PRO A 233 0.88 -25.16 -0.35
CA PRO A 233 2.06 -25.63 0.38
C PRO A 233 3.35 -24.86 0.03
N GLU A 234 3.43 -24.32 -1.19
CA GLU A 234 4.57 -23.53 -1.66
C GLU A 234 4.09 -22.24 -2.30
N PHE A 235 4.51 -21.10 -1.76
CA PHE A 235 4.19 -19.77 -2.28
C PHE A 235 5.45 -19.03 -2.71
N GLU A 236 5.44 -18.43 -3.90
CA GLU A 236 6.60 -17.73 -4.44
C GLU A 236 6.38 -16.22 -4.64
N PHE A 237 7.28 -15.43 -4.05
CA PHE A 237 7.44 -14.02 -4.36
C PHE A 237 8.29 -13.84 -5.62
N VAL A 238 7.63 -13.62 -6.76
CA VAL A 238 8.30 -13.62 -8.07
C VAL A 238 9.16 -12.37 -8.27
N LYS A 239 10.49 -12.57 -8.39
CA LYS A 239 11.48 -11.55 -8.80
C LYS A 239 11.27 -10.21 -8.11
N VAL A 240 11.29 -10.23 -6.79
CA VAL A 240 11.15 -9.04 -5.95
C VAL A 240 12.48 -8.28 -5.87
N ARG A 241 12.41 -6.94 -5.88
CA ARG A 241 13.58 -6.07 -5.68
C ARG A 241 13.99 -6.09 -4.20
N ARG A 242 15.29 -6.08 -3.92
CA ARG A 242 15.82 -6.10 -2.55
C ARG A 242 15.29 -7.31 -1.77
N CYS A 243 15.22 -8.46 -2.43
CA CYS A 243 14.75 -9.73 -1.87
C CYS A 243 15.53 -10.20 -0.62
N ARG A 244 16.71 -9.65 -0.33
CA ARG A 244 17.45 -9.98 0.92
C ARG A 244 16.75 -9.38 2.13
N HIS A 245 16.37 -8.12 2.03
CA HIS A 245 15.60 -7.45 3.07
C HIS A 245 14.26 -8.17 3.28
N LEU A 246 13.52 -8.47 2.22
CA LEU A 246 12.27 -9.23 2.32
C LEU A 246 12.47 -10.57 3.03
N TYR A 247 13.51 -11.32 2.66
CA TYR A 247 13.85 -12.59 3.30
C TYR A 247 14.12 -12.43 4.80
N ASP A 248 14.97 -11.47 5.17
CA ASP A 248 15.34 -11.23 6.57
C ASP A 248 14.11 -10.75 7.39
N THR A 249 13.26 -9.89 6.81
CA THR A 249 11.99 -9.43 7.42
C THR A 249 10.99 -10.56 7.62
N LEU A 250 10.80 -11.43 6.61
CA LEU A 250 9.91 -12.59 6.72
C LEU A 250 10.42 -13.58 7.77
N LYS A 251 11.73 -13.81 7.82
CA LYS A 251 12.34 -14.69 8.81
C LYS A 251 12.14 -14.17 10.23
N GLU A 252 12.34 -12.88 10.44
CA GLU A 252 12.10 -12.25 11.74
C GLU A 252 10.62 -12.30 12.14
N ALA A 253 9.72 -12.03 11.20
CA ALA A 253 8.27 -12.11 11.44
C ALA A 253 7.81 -13.54 11.79
N GLY A 254 8.32 -14.55 11.07
CA GLY A 254 8.11 -15.97 11.37
C GLY A 254 8.49 -16.32 12.81
N LEU A 255 9.74 -16.02 13.19
CA LEU A 255 10.25 -16.30 14.53
C LEU A 255 9.45 -15.59 15.64
N LYS A 256 9.00 -14.35 15.39
CA LYS A 256 8.14 -13.60 16.32
C LYS A 256 6.76 -14.25 16.45
N ALA A 257 6.17 -14.70 15.35
CA ALA A 257 4.87 -15.38 15.35
C ALA A 257 4.93 -16.73 16.09
N ASP A 258 5.98 -17.51 15.87
CA ASP A 258 6.19 -18.81 16.53
C ASP A 258 6.36 -18.65 18.05
N LYS A 259 7.17 -17.67 18.47
CA LYS A 259 7.39 -17.37 19.88
C LYS A 259 6.09 -16.92 20.59
N LYS A 260 5.26 -16.14 19.90
CA LYS A 260 3.97 -15.63 20.42
C LYS A 260 2.96 -16.75 20.66
N ARG A 261 2.99 -17.82 19.85
CA ARG A 261 2.06 -18.96 19.97
C ARG A 261 2.62 -20.18 20.68
N ASN A 262 3.88 -20.16 21.12
CA ASN A 262 4.54 -21.26 21.85
C ASN A 262 4.40 -22.60 21.10
N VAL A 263 4.52 -22.57 19.77
CA VAL A 263 4.42 -23.76 18.91
C VAL A 263 5.79 -24.43 18.91
N LEU A 264 5.91 -25.54 19.65
CA LEU A 264 7.06 -26.43 19.55
C LEU A 264 6.92 -27.23 18.25
N HIS A 265 7.82 -27.01 17.29
CA HIS A 265 8.00 -27.93 16.16
C HIS A 265 8.50 -29.26 16.71
N ILE A 266 7.62 -30.26 16.77
CA ILE A 266 8.01 -31.65 17.03
C ILE A 266 8.43 -32.21 15.66
N GLU A 267 9.74 -32.32 15.45
CA GLU A 267 10.35 -33.09 14.36
C GLU A 267 10.13 -34.59 14.55
#